data_AF-A0A4R7ATY0-F1
#
_entry.id   AF-A0A4R7ATY0-F1
#
_cell.length_a   1.000
_cell.length_b   1.000
_cell.length_c   1.000
_cell.angle_alpha   90.00
_cell.angle_beta   90.00
_cell.angle_gamma   90.00
#
_symmetry.space_group_name_H-M   'P 1'
#
loop_
_entity.id
_entity.type
_entity.pdbx_description
1 polymer ?
#
loop_
_entity_poly.entity_id
_entity_poly.type
_entity_poly.pdbx_seq_one_letter_code
_entity_poly.pdbx_strand_id
1 'polypeptide(L)'
;MHKRLYRFVRPLLGLVGLSLLVGTVQADAALTADLLRTFAQCDARFFAQLAKTPNLVQLGQLETAPGFANFKVPERHSDDKNQMAFSQPVQIGGLTLTGYEDSYSNLGADGRYWYWGFHIKGTPSEVLRALPAEIRTALRQDKAGEWARAERMVLSASTRRWLPIEGDGSGNVPAEGTVERALLLAPAVHSPDTALLCSIQGAPDDAILKEIRPDDWKKMTDPAYLKAKQQVISSILATYTPFSMPGGEKSEDTVHQEIHQATLQLKARYEEVQDVRPAEFWQAYEQALFKLRWEGLHPSIATSKMKDTLQDVMWKFADLDELQEIAKEDDPRWPSLIMRGIMKDKWYFAAKDEAYLIAFVQQERALFRPVEARFGKLHKFPLSK
;
A
#
# COMPACT_ATOMS: atom_id res chain seq x y z
N MET A 1 20.25 34.07 60.51
CA MET A 1 19.72 35.21 61.28
C MET A 1 18.70 35.95 60.40
N HIS A 2 17.55 36.33 60.99
CA HIS A 2 16.41 37.13 60.47
C HIS A 2 15.59 36.55 59.30
N LYS A 3 14.42 35.92 59.54
CA LYS A 3 13.07 36.46 59.83
C LYS A 3 12.55 37.50 58.83
N ARG A 4 11.48 37.16 58.08
CA ARG A 4 10.20 37.90 58.08
C ARG A 4 9.04 37.06 57.56
N LEU A 5 7.94 37.09 58.33
CA LEU A 5 6.62 36.55 58.05
C LEU A 5 5.97 37.26 56.86
N TYR A 6 5.14 36.54 56.09
CA TYR A 6 3.84 37.07 55.66
C TYR A 6 2.81 35.93 55.61
N ARG A 7 1.79 36.07 56.46
CA ARG A 7 0.51 35.35 56.42
C ARG A 7 -0.33 35.95 55.29
N PHE A 8 -0.87 35.13 54.40
CA PHE A 8 -2.05 35.47 53.62
C PHE A 8 -3.11 34.38 53.82
N VAL A 9 -4.22 34.79 54.42
CA VAL A 9 -5.49 34.06 54.50
C VAL A 9 -6.25 34.36 53.21
N ARG A 10 -6.73 33.33 52.49
CA ARG A 10 -7.83 33.41 51.51
C ARG A 10 -8.25 32.00 51.03
N PRO A 11 -9.47 31.85 50.47
CA PRO A 11 -10.60 31.20 51.13
C PRO A 11 -10.90 29.79 50.59
N LEU A 12 -11.64 29.00 51.36
CA LEU A 12 -12.32 27.79 50.88
C LEU A 12 -13.32 28.18 49.77
N LEU A 13 -12.94 27.92 48.52
CA LEU A 13 -13.85 27.81 47.39
C LEU A 13 -14.16 26.32 47.21
N GLY A 14 -15.41 25.95 47.46
CA GLY A 14 -15.92 24.61 47.22
C GLY A 14 -15.80 24.25 45.75
N LEU A 15 -14.97 23.26 45.45
CA LEU A 15 -14.98 22.53 44.19
C LEU A 15 -16.27 21.71 44.13
N VAL A 16 -17.30 22.25 43.50
CA VAL A 16 -18.40 21.44 42.96
C VAL A 16 -17.78 20.63 41.83
N GLY A 17 -17.48 19.37 42.12
CA GLY A 17 -17.07 18.38 41.12
C GLY A 17 -18.21 18.16 40.15
N LEU A 18 -18.13 18.80 38.98
CA LEU A 18 -18.96 18.46 37.84
C LEU A 18 -18.40 17.14 37.26
N SER A 19 -18.82 16.02 37.85
CA SER A 19 -18.54 14.69 37.30
C SER A 19 -19.22 14.59 35.94
N LEU A 20 -18.46 14.83 34.87
CA LEU A 20 -18.81 14.43 33.52
C LEU A 20 -18.92 12.90 33.53
N LEU A 21 -20.15 12.40 33.69
CA LEU A 21 -20.49 11.02 33.37
C LEU A 21 -20.25 10.85 31.87
N VAL A 22 -19.05 10.42 31.50
CA VAL A 22 -18.79 9.85 30.18
C VAL A 22 -19.59 8.56 30.13
N GLY A 23 -20.83 8.66 29.62
CA GLY A 23 -21.66 7.50 29.38
C GLY A 23 -20.97 6.61 28.37
N THR A 24 -20.80 5.34 28.71
CA THR A 24 -20.43 4.29 27.76
C THR A 24 -21.72 3.74 27.18
N VAL A 25 -21.86 3.73 25.86
CA VAL A 25 -22.96 3.02 25.20
C VAL A 25 -22.70 1.52 25.34
N GLN A 26 -23.58 0.82 26.06
CA GLN A 26 -23.58 -0.64 26.12
C GLN A 26 -24.30 -1.18 24.90
N ALA A 27 -23.56 -1.84 24.00
CA ALA A 27 -24.16 -2.57 22.89
C ALA A 27 -24.68 -3.94 23.36
N ASP A 28 -25.70 -4.46 22.67
CA ASP A 28 -26.27 -5.79 22.95
C ASP A 28 -25.20 -6.90 22.82
N ALA A 29 -25.17 -7.82 23.78
CA ALA A 29 -24.18 -8.91 23.85
C ALA A 29 -24.20 -9.85 22.62
N ALA A 30 -25.35 -10.07 21.99
CA ALA A 30 -25.45 -10.91 20.79
C ALA A 30 -24.97 -10.16 19.54
N LEU A 31 -25.35 -8.88 19.44
CA LEU A 31 -24.96 -7.96 18.36
C LEU A 31 -23.43 -7.76 18.30
N THR A 32 -22.80 -7.76 19.47
CA THR A 32 -21.36 -7.57 19.65
C THR A 32 -20.54 -8.80 19.30
N ALA A 33 -21.04 -10.01 19.61
CA ALA A 33 -20.37 -11.26 19.26
C ALA A 33 -20.34 -11.52 17.75
N ASP A 34 -21.45 -11.28 17.05
CA ASP A 34 -21.53 -11.46 15.60
C ASP A 34 -20.68 -10.44 14.84
N LEU A 35 -20.61 -9.20 15.32
CA LEU A 35 -19.75 -8.18 14.73
C LEU A 35 -18.26 -8.57 14.81
N LEU A 36 -17.76 -8.94 16.00
CA LEU A 36 -16.36 -9.35 16.14
C LEU A 36 -16.05 -10.62 15.34
N ARG A 37 -16.98 -11.58 15.32
CA ARG A 37 -16.79 -12.83 14.57
C ARG A 37 -16.71 -12.58 13.06
N THR A 38 -17.63 -11.78 12.51
CA THR A 38 -17.63 -11.42 11.09
C THR A 38 -16.45 -10.52 10.73
N PHE A 39 -16.10 -9.57 11.59
CA PHE A 39 -14.88 -8.75 11.46
C PHE A 39 -13.63 -9.64 11.35
N ALA A 40 -13.45 -10.58 12.26
CA ALA A 40 -12.28 -11.46 12.29
C ALA A 40 -12.17 -12.42 11.10
N GLN A 41 -13.10 -12.41 10.15
CA GLN A 41 -12.96 -13.14 8.88
C GLN A 41 -12.22 -12.33 7.80
N CYS A 42 -12.08 -11.01 7.99
CA CYS A 42 -11.44 -10.11 7.04
C CYS A 42 -12.03 -10.21 5.62
N ASP A 43 -13.35 -10.19 5.53
CA ASP A 43 -14.11 -10.18 4.27
C ASP A 43 -15.39 -9.33 4.37
N ALA A 44 -16.18 -9.31 3.30
CA ALA A 44 -17.36 -8.46 3.20
C ALA A 44 -18.48 -8.75 4.22
N ARG A 45 -18.42 -9.89 4.94
CA ARG A 45 -19.42 -10.21 5.97
C ARG A 45 -19.41 -9.18 7.09
N PHE A 46 -18.26 -8.57 7.39
CA PHE A 46 -18.15 -7.45 8.34
C PHE A 46 -19.03 -6.27 7.92
N PHE A 47 -18.86 -5.79 6.69
CA PHE A 47 -19.61 -4.62 6.20
C PHE A 47 -21.12 -4.92 6.09
N ALA A 48 -21.48 -6.15 5.72
CA ALA A 48 -22.87 -6.59 5.71
C ALA A 48 -23.47 -6.68 7.12
N GLN A 49 -22.68 -7.10 8.11
CA GLN A 49 -23.10 -7.13 9.51
C GLN A 49 -23.24 -5.72 10.08
N LEU A 50 -22.32 -4.82 9.76
CA LEU A 50 -22.38 -3.41 10.16
C LEU A 50 -23.65 -2.73 9.63
N ALA A 51 -24.02 -3.00 8.37
CA ALA A 51 -25.26 -2.48 7.77
C ALA A 51 -26.55 -2.92 8.49
N LYS A 52 -26.52 -4.06 9.18
CA LYS A 52 -27.65 -4.59 9.97
C LYS A 52 -27.67 -4.07 11.40
N THR A 53 -26.70 -3.25 11.78
CA THR A 53 -26.44 -2.85 13.15
C THR A 53 -26.67 -1.34 13.35
N PRO A 54 -27.93 -0.87 13.39
CA PRO A 54 -28.26 0.57 13.32
C PRO A 54 -27.73 1.38 14.52
N ASN A 55 -27.52 0.75 15.68
CA ASN A 55 -27.03 1.44 16.87
C ASN A 55 -25.57 1.90 16.76
N LEU A 56 -24.78 1.31 15.86
CA LEU A 56 -23.37 1.69 15.67
C LEU A 56 -23.20 2.96 14.82
N VAL A 57 -24.25 3.42 14.12
CA VAL A 57 -24.26 4.68 13.36
C VAL A 57 -24.01 5.89 14.28
N GLN A 58 -24.33 5.78 15.57
CA GLN A 58 -24.12 6.88 16.53
C GLN A 58 -22.63 7.10 16.87
N LEU A 59 -21.77 6.15 16.51
CA LEU A 59 -20.35 6.16 16.86
C LEU A 59 -19.50 6.97 15.89
N GLY A 60 -19.97 7.10 14.65
CA GLY A 60 -19.24 7.72 13.56
C GLY A 60 -20.09 7.81 12.30
N GLN A 61 -19.66 8.66 11.38
CA GLN A 61 -20.30 8.72 10.07
C GLN A 61 -20.09 7.38 9.35
N LEU A 62 -21.16 6.79 8.82
CA LEU A 62 -21.07 5.60 7.98
C LEU A 62 -21.23 5.96 6.51
N GLU A 63 -20.44 5.32 5.66
CA GLU A 63 -20.74 5.19 4.23
C GLU A 63 -21.65 3.97 4.04
N THR A 64 -22.79 4.14 3.38
CA THR A 64 -23.81 3.08 3.28
C THR A 64 -24.26 2.85 1.85
N ALA A 65 -24.55 1.60 1.53
CA ALA A 65 -25.19 1.14 0.30
C ALA A 65 -26.08 -0.08 0.63
N PRO A 66 -26.97 -0.53 -0.28
CA PRO A 66 -27.77 -1.73 -0.02
C PRO A 66 -26.90 -2.93 0.39
N GLY A 67 -27.08 -3.40 1.62
CA GLY A 67 -26.33 -4.53 2.19
C GLY A 67 -24.88 -4.24 2.59
N PHE A 68 -24.45 -2.97 2.63
CA PHE A 68 -23.08 -2.57 2.97
C PHE A 68 -23.08 -1.33 3.86
N ALA A 69 -22.26 -1.35 4.90
CA ALA A 69 -21.89 -0.16 5.64
C ALA A 69 -20.40 -0.23 6.03
N ASN A 70 -19.73 0.90 6.03
CA ASN A 70 -18.38 1.06 6.54
C ASN A 70 -18.27 2.38 7.32
N PHE A 71 -17.37 2.46 8.30
CA PHE A 71 -17.09 3.73 8.96
C PHE A 71 -16.31 4.63 8.01
N LYS A 72 -16.76 5.88 7.88
CA LYS A 72 -16.10 6.86 7.05
C LYS A 72 -14.90 7.46 7.77
N VAL A 73 -13.72 7.29 7.20
CA VAL A 73 -12.53 8.05 7.60
C VAL A 73 -12.38 9.29 6.72
N PRO A 74 -11.73 10.36 7.19
CA PRO A 74 -11.56 11.57 6.40
C PRO A 74 -10.85 11.35 5.06
N GLU A 75 -9.76 10.58 5.04
CA GLU A 75 -8.94 10.36 3.83
C GLU A 75 -8.16 9.04 3.92
N ARG A 76 -8.61 8.00 3.21
CA ARG A 76 -8.04 6.63 3.27
C ARG A 76 -6.59 6.52 2.78
N HIS A 77 -6.15 7.46 1.95
CA HIS A 77 -4.82 7.48 1.36
C HIS A 77 -3.79 8.28 2.19
N SER A 78 -4.23 8.91 3.28
CA SER A 78 -3.37 9.73 4.14
C SER A 78 -2.99 8.96 5.40
N ASP A 79 -1.71 8.99 5.76
CA ASP A 79 -1.18 8.31 6.95
C ASP A 79 -1.80 8.84 8.26
N ASP A 80 -2.18 10.12 8.30
CA ASP A 80 -2.68 10.79 9.50
C ASP A 80 -4.21 10.93 9.56
N LYS A 81 -4.91 10.76 8.42
CA LYS A 81 -6.35 10.97 8.29
C LYS A 81 -7.13 9.75 7.80
N ASN A 82 -6.49 8.58 7.76
CA ASN A 82 -7.13 7.28 7.53
C ASN A 82 -7.84 6.70 8.77
N GLN A 83 -8.02 7.51 9.81
CA GLN A 83 -8.56 7.09 11.10
C GLN A 83 -9.58 8.09 11.63
N MET A 84 -10.48 7.61 12.50
CA MET A 84 -11.43 8.42 13.23
C MET A 84 -11.62 7.91 14.67
N ALA A 85 -11.77 8.83 15.62
CA ALA A 85 -12.18 8.50 16.98
C ALA A 85 -13.69 8.34 17.03
N PHE A 86 -14.19 7.39 17.82
CA PHE A 86 -15.61 7.30 18.11
C PHE A 86 -16.05 8.44 19.03
N SER A 87 -17.30 8.89 18.83
CA SER A 87 -17.91 9.95 19.64
C SER A 87 -17.94 9.60 21.14
N GLN A 88 -18.08 8.30 21.45
CA GLN A 88 -17.98 7.71 22.79
C GLN A 88 -17.34 6.32 22.68
N PRO A 89 -16.55 5.87 23.67
CA PRO A 89 -16.04 4.51 23.70
C PRO A 89 -17.17 3.48 23.76
N VAL A 90 -16.98 2.35 23.08
CA VAL A 90 -17.99 1.30 22.92
C VAL A 90 -17.52 0.03 23.57
N GLN A 91 -18.37 -0.55 24.42
CA GLN A 91 -18.09 -1.86 24.99
C GLN A 91 -18.65 -2.95 24.09
N ILE A 92 -17.77 -3.82 23.60
CA ILE A 92 -18.08 -5.00 22.79
C ILE A 92 -17.43 -6.20 23.44
N GLY A 93 -18.22 -7.01 24.15
CA GLY A 93 -17.69 -8.06 25.01
C GLY A 93 -16.78 -7.49 26.10
N GLY A 94 -15.53 -7.96 26.17
CA GLY A 94 -14.50 -7.44 27.08
C GLY A 94 -13.65 -6.30 26.51
N LEU A 95 -14.00 -5.78 25.33
CA LEU A 95 -13.20 -4.80 24.59
C LEU A 95 -13.84 -3.42 24.65
N THR A 96 -13.01 -2.39 24.85
CA THR A 96 -13.42 -0.99 24.74
C THR A 96 -12.90 -0.43 23.42
N LEU A 97 -13.76 -0.32 22.41
CA LEU A 97 -13.41 0.29 21.12
C LEU A 97 -13.43 1.81 21.25
N THR A 98 -12.37 2.46 20.78
CA THR A 98 -12.14 3.91 20.89
C THR A 98 -12.18 4.61 19.55
N GLY A 99 -11.98 3.88 18.45
CA GLY A 99 -11.97 4.44 17.12
C GLY A 99 -11.94 3.38 16.02
N TYR A 100 -11.81 3.85 14.80
CA TYR A 100 -11.76 3.05 13.59
C TYR A 100 -10.69 3.58 12.64
N GLU A 101 -10.11 2.68 11.86
CA GLU A 101 -9.15 2.96 10.81
C GLU A 101 -9.59 2.26 9.52
N ASP A 102 -9.42 2.93 8.39
CA ASP A 102 -9.53 2.36 7.06
C ASP A 102 -8.51 3.04 6.17
N SER A 103 -7.50 2.30 5.76
CA SER A 103 -6.43 2.81 4.92
C SER A 103 -6.33 2.01 3.63
N TYR A 104 -5.86 2.69 2.61
CA TYR A 104 -5.58 2.11 1.32
C TYR A 104 -4.30 2.71 0.75
N SER A 105 -3.39 1.83 0.34
CA SER A 105 -2.20 2.20 -0.40
C SER A 105 -2.04 1.32 -1.62
N ASN A 106 -1.59 1.94 -2.70
CA ASN A 106 -1.17 1.24 -3.90
C ASN A 106 0.35 1.42 -4.01
N LEU A 107 1.08 0.32 -3.92
CA LEU A 107 2.54 0.30 -4.03
C LEU A 107 2.98 -0.13 -5.44
N GLY A 108 2.05 -0.11 -6.40
CA GLY A 108 2.32 -0.46 -7.79
C GLY A 108 2.60 -1.94 -7.95
N ALA A 109 3.87 -2.29 -8.23
CA ALA A 109 4.27 -3.68 -8.47
C ALA A 109 4.25 -4.54 -7.20
N ASP A 110 4.53 -3.94 -6.04
CA ASP A 110 4.40 -4.57 -4.72
C ASP A 110 2.91 -4.84 -4.36
N GLY A 111 1.99 -4.29 -5.14
CA GLY A 111 0.55 -4.53 -5.03
C GLY A 111 -0.19 -3.45 -4.25
N ARG A 112 -1.45 -3.78 -3.97
CA ARG A 112 -2.42 -2.92 -3.30
C ARG A 112 -2.69 -3.46 -1.91
N TYR A 113 -2.80 -2.56 -0.95
CA TYR A 113 -2.91 -2.86 0.46
C TYR A 113 -4.09 -2.10 1.03
N TRP A 114 -5.01 -2.86 1.60
CA TRP A 114 -6.13 -2.32 2.36
C TRP A 114 -5.98 -2.75 3.80
N TYR A 115 -6.21 -1.83 4.72
CA TYR A 115 -6.36 -2.12 6.14
C TYR A 115 -7.66 -1.52 6.63
N TRP A 116 -8.36 -2.23 7.51
CA TRP A 116 -9.53 -1.68 8.17
C TRP A 116 -9.75 -2.34 9.52
N GLY A 117 -10.19 -1.58 10.51
CA GLY A 117 -10.45 -2.16 11.82
C GLY A 117 -10.54 -1.16 12.94
N PHE A 118 -10.39 -1.67 14.16
CA PHE A 118 -10.74 -0.93 15.36
C PHE A 118 -9.50 -0.55 16.16
N HIS A 119 -9.55 0.63 16.77
CA HIS A 119 -8.67 0.99 17.87
C HIS A 119 -9.33 0.56 19.18
N ILE A 120 -8.57 -0.11 20.04
CA ILE A 120 -9.04 -0.77 21.24
C ILE A 120 -8.18 -0.35 22.41
N LYS A 121 -8.82 0.15 23.47
CA LYS A 121 -8.14 0.58 24.68
C LYS A 121 -7.36 -0.58 25.31
N GLY A 122 -6.09 -0.33 25.63
CA GLY A 122 -5.20 -1.26 26.33
C GLY A 122 -4.03 -1.71 25.48
N THR A 123 -3.15 -2.51 26.07
CA THR A 123 -1.99 -3.12 25.40
C THR A 123 -2.39 -4.33 24.55
N PRO A 124 -1.59 -4.74 23.54
CA PRO A 124 -1.90 -5.90 22.70
C PRO A 124 -2.18 -7.18 23.51
N SER A 125 -1.43 -7.41 24.58
CA SER A 125 -1.62 -8.55 25.48
C SER A 125 -2.91 -8.49 26.30
N GLU A 126 -3.40 -7.30 26.64
CA GLU A 126 -4.70 -7.13 27.32
C GLU A 126 -5.85 -7.37 26.35
N VAL A 127 -5.77 -6.76 25.16
CA VAL A 127 -6.76 -6.93 24.10
C VAL A 127 -6.85 -8.39 23.67
N LEU A 128 -5.71 -9.06 23.45
CA LEU A 128 -5.67 -10.48 23.11
C LEU A 128 -6.39 -11.36 24.13
N ARG A 129 -6.23 -11.09 25.43
CA ARG A 129 -6.89 -11.85 26.49
C ARG A 129 -8.41 -11.65 26.51
N ALA A 130 -8.87 -10.45 26.13
CA ALA A 130 -10.28 -10.07 26.09
C ALA A 130 -11.00 -10.50 24.80
N LEU A 131 -10.27 -10.88 23.75
CA LEU A 131 -10.87 -11.40 22.52
C LEU A 131 -11.62 -12.73 22.75
N PRO A 132 -12.71 -12.98 22.01
CA PRO A 132 -13.36 -14.29 21.95
C PRO A 132 -12.36 -15.42 21.67
N ALA A 133 -12.55 -16.58 22.30
CA ALA A 133 -11.59 -17.69 22.24
C ALA A 133 -11.33 -18.17 20.80
N GLU A 134 -12.35 -18.14 19.95
CA GLU A 134 -12.27 -18.51 18.54
C GLU A 134 -11.38 -17.56 17.71
N ILE A 135 -11.31 -16.28 18.08
CA ILE A 135 -10.44 -15.28 17.43
C ILE A 135 -9.03 -15.39 18.01
N ARG A 136 -8.94 -15.39 19.35
CA ARG A 136 -7.67 -15.45 20.08
C ARG A 136 -6.83 -16.65 19.71
N THR A 137 -7.43 -17.83 19.60
CA THR A 137 -6.69 -19.08 19.29
C THR A 137 -6.23 -19.16 17.83
N ALA A 138 -6.72 -18.29 16.96
CA ALA A 138 -6.29 -18.22 15.56
C ALA A 138 -5.07 -17.29 15.36
N LEU A 139 -4.84 -16.34 16.27
CA LEU A 139 -3.70 -15.42 16.22
C LEU A 139 -2.40 -16.11 16.68
N ARG A 140 -1.30 -15.77 16.03
CA ARG A 140 0.07 -16.22 16.35
C ARG A 140 0.96 -14.99 16.50
N GLN A 141 1.86 -15.02 17.47
CA GLN A 141 2.80 -13.94 17.67
C GLN A 141 3.96 -14.06 16.68
N ASP A 142 4.31 -12.96 16.03
CA ASP A 142 5.50 -12.86 15.19
C ASP A 142 6.76 -12.54 16.00
N LYS A 143 7.89 -12.39 15.31
CA LYS A 143 9.19 -12.06 15.94
C LYS A 143 9.26 -10.61 16.44
N ALA A 144 8.47 -9.70 15.88
CA ALA A 144 8.37 -8.31 16.29
C ALA A 144 7.47 -8.13 17.53
N GLY A 145 6.76 -9.18 17.94
CA GLY A 145 5.86 -9.20 19.08
C GLY A 145 4.41 -8.84 18.73
N GLU A 146 4.09 -8.66 17.44
CA GLU A 146 2.74 -8.45 16.93
C GLU A 146 2.02 -9.79 16.77
N TRP A 147 0.69 -9.77 16.73
CA TRP A 147 -0.12 -10.98 16.64
C TRP A 147 -0.89 -11.00 15.32
N ALA A 148 -0.75 -12.06 14.54
CA ALA A 148 -1.37 -12.17 13.24
C ALA A 148 -2.02 -13.54 12.98
N ARG A 149 -3.05 -13.53 12.14
CA ARG A 149 -3.55 -14.72 11.44
C ARG A 149 -3.62 -14.37 9.96
N ALA A 150 -2.68 -14.88 9.18
CA ALA A 150 -2.59 -14.62 7.74
C ALA A 150 -3.01 -15.85 6.92
N GLU A 151 -3.69 -15.59 5.81
CA GLU A 151 -4.10 -16.58 4.81
C GLU A 151 -3.72 -16.07 3.41
N ARG A 152 -3.35 -16.98 2.52
CA ARG A 152 -2.95 -16.69 1.15
C ARG A 152 -3.78 -17.47 0.15
N MET A 153 -4.04 -16.85 -0.98
CA MET A 153 -4.66 -17.45 -2.15
C MET A 153 -3.72 -17.35 -3.35
N VAL A 154 -3.51 -18.47 -4.06
CA VAL A 154 -2.75 -18.50 -5.32
C VAL A 154 -3.72 -18.29 -6.49
N LEU A 155 -3.54 -17.22 -7.26
CA LEU A 155 -4.50 -16.79 -8.28
C LEU A 155 -4.58 -17.74 -9.48
N SER A 156 -3.46 -18.41 -9.79
CA SER A 156 -3.35 -19.38 -10.89
C SER A 156 -3.82 -20.79 -10.53
N ALA A 157 -4.16 -21.05 -9.27
CA ALA A 157 -4.61 -22.38 -8.84
C ALA A 157 -5.95 -22.76 -9.47
N SER A 158 -6.08 -24.01 -9.90
CA SER A 158 -7.33 -24.57 -10.45
C SER A 158 -8.49 -24.51 -9.45
N THR A 159 -8.18 -24.68 -8.16
CA THR A 159 -9.12 -24.48 -7.05
C THR A 159 -8.59 -23.39 -6.14
N ARG A 160 -9.16 -22.20 -6.27
CA ARG A 160 -8.83 -21.04 -5.43
C ARG A 160 -9.42 -21.23 -4.03
N ARG A 161 -8.55 -21.19 -3.02
CA ARG A 161 -8.92 -21.27 -1.60
C ARG A 161 -7.92 -20.50 -0.76
N TRP A 162 -8.39 -19.95 0.36
CA TRP A 162 -7.55 -19.37 1.40
C TRP A 162 -6.81 -20.49 2.13
N LEU A 163 -5.49 -20.39 2.19
CA LEU A 163 -4.60 -21.31 2.89
C LEU A 163 -3.85 -20.56 3.98
N PRO A 164 -3.68 -21.13 5.18
CA PRO A 164 -2.91 -20.46 6.23
C PRO A 164 -1.46 -20.24 5.77
N ILE A 165 -0.90 -19.10 6.14
CA ILE A 165 0.54 -18.84 5.99
C ILE A 165 1.23 -19.34 7.26
N GLU A 166 2.19 -20.26 7.11
CA GLU A 166 3.04 -20.69 8.21
C GLU A 166 4.12 -19.63 8.49
N GLY A 167 4.33 -19.27 9.76
CA GLY A 167 5.34 -18.28 10.17
C GLY A 167 4.76 -16.95 10.64
N ASP A 168 5.59 -15.90 10.59
CA ASP A 168 5.26 -14.56 11.09
C ASP A 168 4.17 -13.86 10.26
N GLY A 169 4.03 -14.15 8.96
CA GLY A 169 2.85 -13.78 8.14
C GLY A 169 2.52 -12.29 8.03
N SER A 170 3.22 -11.43 8.77
CA SER A 170 3.13 -9.97 8.81
C SER A 170 4.42 -9.37 8.23
N GLY A 171 4.31 -8.22 7.58
CA GLY A 171 5.45 -7.38 7.19
C GLY A 171 6.22 -7.78 5.92
N ASN A 172 5.85 -8.89 5.24
CA ASN A 172 6.43 -9.24 3.94
C ASN A 172 5.53 -8.80 2.79
N VAL A 173 6.14 -8.42 1.66
CA VAL A 173 5.40 -8.20 0.41
C VAL A 173 4.77 -9.54 -0.02
N PRO A 174 3.46 -9.57 -0.33
CA PRO A 174 2.80 -10.78 -0.80
C PRO A 174 3.54 -11.41 -1.98
N ALA A 175 3.62 -12.74 -1.98
CA ALA A 175 4.25 -13.45 -3.09
C ALA A 175 3.52 -13.15 -4.40
N GLU A 176 4.29 -13.03 -5.47
CA GLU A 176 3.76 -12.73 -6.79
C GLU A 176 2.80 -13.85 -7.30
N GLY A 177 1.74 -13.44 -8.00
CA GLY A 177 0.63 -14.33 -8.35
C GLY A 177 -0.24 -14.77 -7.16
N THR A 178 -0.05 -14.16 -5.98
CA THR A 178 -0.83 -14.45 -4.77
C THR A 178 -1.49 -13.21 -4.18
N VAL A 179 -2.45 -13.46 -3.32
CA VAL A 179 -3.17 -12.46 -2.55
C VAL A 179 -3.22 -12.93 -1.11
N GLU A 180 -2.97 -12.03 -0.18
CA GLU A 180 -2.91 -12.34 1.24
C GLU A 180 -3.95 -11.53 2.01
N ARG A 181 -4.65 -12.17 2.95
CA ARG A 181 -5.49 -11.47 3.92
C ARG A 181 -5.03 -11.82 5.32
N ALA A 182 -5.08 -10.85 6.22
CA ALA A 182 -4.65 -11.08 7.59
C ALA A 182 -5.53 -10.37 8.61
N LEU A 183 -5.75 -11.01 9.75
CA LEU A 183 -6.17 -10.35 10.99
C LEU A 183 -4.92 -10.03 11.79
N LEU A 184 -4.73 -8.77 12.15
CA LEU A 184 -3.54 -8.21 12.78
C LEU A 184 -3.93 -7.57 14.11
N LEU A 185 -3.09 -7.74 15.13
CA LEU A 185 -3.22 -7.14 16.45
C LEU A 185 -1.85 -6.59 16.86
N ALA A 186 -1.72 -5.26 16.84
CA ALA A 186 -0.47 -4.55 17.06
C ALA A 186 -0.73 -3.21 17.78
N PRO A 187 0.31 -2.55 18.35
CA PRO A 187 0.16 -1.18 18.82
C PRO A 187 -0.33 -0.25 17.70
N ALA A 188 -1.25 0.67 18.01
CA ALA A 188 -1.66 1.68 17.05
C ALA A 188 -0.51 2.68 16.81
N VAL A 189 -0.29 3.10 15.56
CA VAL A 189 0.84 3.98 15.19
C VAL A 189 0.71 5.38 15.83
N HIS A 190 -0.51 5.89 15.93
CA HIS A 190 -0.81 7.26 16.36
C HIS A 190 -1.61 7.34 17.67
N SER A 191 -1.73 6.23 18.40
CA SER A 191 -2.52 6.15 19.63
C SER A 191 -1.84 5.22 20.66
N PRO A 192 -1.99 5.46 21.97
CA PRO A 192 -1.59 4.50 23.00
C PRO A 192 -2.44 3.22 23.01
N ASP A 193 -3.50 3.18 22.19
CA ASP A 193 -4.38 2.02 22.04
C ASP A 193 -3.73 0.91 21.20
N THR A 194 -4.39 -0.24 21.16
CA THR A 194 -4.07 -1.36 20.28
C THR A 194 -4.94 -1.31 19.04
N ALA A 195 -4.36 -1.52 17.86
CA ALA A 195 -5.08 -1.70 16.62
C ALA A 195 -5.38 -3.19 16.40
N LEU A 196 -6.66 -3.52 16.15
CA LEU A 196 -7.09 -4.81 15.63
C LEU A 196 -7.59 -4.58 14.20
N LEU A 197 -6.77 -4.98 13.22
CA LEU A 197 -6.96 -4.66 11.81
C LEU A 197 -7.15 -5.91 10.97
N CYS A 198 -8.06 -5.85 10.02
CA CYS A 198 -8.05 -6.74 8.87
C CYS A 198 -7.24 -6.12 7.75
N SER A 199 -6.66 -6.97 6.90
CA SER A 199 -5.97 -6.54 5.69
C SER A 199 -6.25 -7.45 4.51
N ILE A 200 -6.15 -6.88 3.30
CA ILE A 200 -6.02 -7.60 2.03
C ILE A 200 -4.87 -6.95 1.26
N GLN A 201 -3.96 -7.77 0.73
CA GLN A 201 -2.66 -7.34 0.21
C GLN A 201 -2.31 -8.08 -1.09
N GLY A 202 -1.57 -7.42 -1.97
CA GLY A 202 -1.08 -7.97 -3.24
C GLY A 202 -1.93 -7.51 -4.43
N ALA A 203 -2.22 -8.40 -5.38
CA ALA A 203 -2.97 -8.06 -6.59
C ALA A 203 -4.33 -8.77 -6.66
N PRO A 204 -5.30 -8.45 -5.78
CA PRO A 204 -6.62 -9.07 -5.85
C PRO A 204 -7.28 -8.77 -7.20
N ASP A 205 -7.84 -9.81 -7.82
CA ASP A 205 -8.70 -9.65 -8.98
C ASP A 205 -10.11 -9.20 -8.57
N ASP A 206 -10.96 -8.90 -9.55
CA ASP A 206 -12.31 -8.38 -9.31
C ASP A 206 -13.16 -9.30 -8.43
N ALA A 207 -12.99 -10.62 -8.55
CA ALA A 207 -13.77 -11.57 -7.77
C ALA A 207 -13.37 -11.50 -6.28
N ILE A 208 -12.06 -11.49 -6.00
CA ILE A 208 -11.54 -11.38 -4.63
C ILE A 208 -11.86 -10.01 -4.04
N LEU A 209 -11.65 -8.93 -4.81
CA LEU A 209 -11.93 -7.58 -4.32
C LEU A 209 -13.41 -7.42 -4.01
N LYS A 210 -14.31 -7.99 -4.82
CA LYS A 210 -15.75 -8.02 -4.53
C LYS A 210 -16.11 -8.82 -3.28
N GLU A 211 -15.41 -9.93 -3.01
CA GLU A 211 -15.60 -10.75 -1.81
C GLU A 211 -15.15 -10.03 -0.53
N ILE A 212 -14.12 -9.19 -0.62
CA ILE A 212 -13.48 -8.59 0.57
C ILE A 212 -13.81 -7.11 0.73
N ARG A 213 -13.60 -6.29 -0.30
CA ARG A 213 -13.84 -4.83 -0.34
C ARG A 213 -14.84 -4.47 -1.47
N PRO A 214 -16.13 -4.83 -1.33
CA PRO A 214 -17.13 -4.60 -2.37
C PRO A 214 -17.36 -3.11 -2.67
N ASP A 215 -17.00 -2.21 -1.75
CA ASP A 215 -16.92 -0.76 -1.94
C ASP A 215 -15.87 -0.39 -2.98
N ASP A 216 -14.62 -0.84 -2.80
CA ASP A 216 -13.53 -0.53 -3.71
C ASP A 216 -13.69 -1.24 -5.05
N TRP A 217 -14.19 -2.48 -5.05
CA TRP A 217 -14.56 -3.16 -6.29
C TRP A 217 -15.56 -2.34 -7.10
N LYS A 218 -16.63 -1.82 -6.48
CA LYS A 218 -17.62 -0.97 -7.18
C LYS A 218 -16.97 0.31 -7.71
N LYS A 219 -16.14 1.00 -6.92
CA LYS A 219 -15.43 2.21 -7.36
C LYS A 219 -14.53 1.90 -8.57
N MET A 220 -13.70 0.87 -8.47
CA MET A 220 -12.67 0.55 -9.47
C MET A 220 -13.24 -0.06 -10.76
N THR A 221 -14.43 -0.67 -10.71
CA THR A 221 -15.12 -1.21 -11.89
C THR A 221 -16.19 -0.28 -12.47
N ASP A 222 -16.41 0.88 -11.85
CA ASP A 222 -17.37 1.86 -12.34
C ASP A 222 -16.96 2.39 -13.73
N PRO A 223 -17.85 2.38 -14.74
CA PRO A 223 -17.51 2.84 -16.08
C PRO A 223 -17.03 4.30 -16.14
N ALA A 224 -17.53 5.18 -15.27
CA ALA A 224 -17.08 6.56 -15.20
C ALA A 224 -15.67 6.65 -14.58
N TYR A 225 -15.37 5.85 -13.56
CA TYR A 225 -14.02 5.72 -13.01
C TYR A 225 -13.02 5.24 -14.08
N LEU A 226 -13.34 4.15 -14.77
CA LEU A 226 -12.48 3.58 -15.83
C LEU A 226 -12.28 4.57 -16.99
N LYS A 227 -13.33 5.29 -17.38
CA LYS A 227 -13.25 6.33 -18.41
C LYS A 227 -12.36 7.49 -17.96
N ALA A 228 -12.53 7.97 -16.72
CA ALA A 228 -11.69 9.03 -16.17
C ALA A 228 -10.21 8.59 -16.10
N LYS A 229 -9.96 7.35 -15.69
CA LYS A 229 -8.61 6.75 -15.67
C LYS A 229 -7.97 6.74 -17.04
N GLN A 230 -8.70 6.27 -18.06
CA GLN A 230 -8.22 6.27 -19.44
C GLN A 230 -7.92 7.69 -19.95
N GLN A 231 -8.77 8.67 -19.60
CA GLN A 231 -8.57 10.07 -19.99
C GLN A 231 -7.29 10.65 -19.38
N VAL A 232 -7.05 10.42 -18.09
CA VAL A 232 -5.83 10.91 -17.41
C VAL A 232 -4.59 10.24 -17.99
N ILE A 233 -4.61 8.92 -18.20
CA ILE A 233 -3.51 8.20 -18.87
C ILE A 233 -3.23 8.79 -20.25
N SER A 234 -4.27 9.02 -21.05
CA SER A 234 -4.12 9.60 -22.37
C SER A 234 -3.52 11.01 -22.31
N SER A 235 -3.86 11.81 -21.29
CA SER A 235 -3.29 13.14 -21.10
C SER A 235 -1.80 13.10 -20.72
N ILE A 236 -1.41 12.17 -19.83
CA ILE A 236 0.00 11.93 -19.47
C ILE A 236 0.80 11.49 -20.70
N LEU A 237 0.24 10.58 -21.51
CA LEU A 237 0.91 10.10 -22.73
C LEU A 237 0.96 11.15 -23.85
N ALA A 238 0.05 12.12 -23.85
CA ALA A 238 0.06 13.23 -24.80
C ALA A 238 1.22 14.21 -24.54
N THR A 239 1.55 14.45 -23.27
CA THR A 239 2.69 15.29 -22.86
C THR A 239 4.01 14.51 -22.78
N TYR A 240 3.95 13.17 -22.75
CA TYR A 240 5.14 12.33 -22.79
C TYR A 240 5.94 12.53 -24.08
N THR A 241 7.07 13.21 -23.93
CA THR A 241 8.19 13.17 -24.87
C THR A 241 9.16 12.09 -24.38
N PRO A 242 9.44 11.04 -25.17
CA PRO A 242 10.53 10.13 -24.85
C PRO A 242 11.77 10.96 -24.58
N PHE A 243 12.56 10.56 -23.58
CA PHE A 243 13.80 11.24 -23.25
C PHE A 243 14.67 11.28 -24.50
N SER A 244 14.77 12.46 -25.14
CA SER A 244 15.77 12.68 -26.17
C SER A 244 17.10 12.60 -25.46
N MET A 245 17.87 11.54 -25.71
CA MET A 245 19.24 11.46 -25.23
C MET A 245 19.95 12.76 -25.60
N PRO A 246 20.53 13.51 -24.65
CA PRO A 246 21.26 14.72 -24.98
C PRO A 246 22.43 14.35 -25.92
N GLY A 247 22.41 14.95 -27.10
CA GLY A 247 23.27 14.62 -28.23
C GLY A 247 22.38 14.33 -29.43
N GLY A 248 22.30 15.28 -30.36
CA GLY A 248 21.51 15.15 -31.60
C GLY A 248 21.75 13.85 -32.35
N GLU A 249 20.97 13.61 -33.40
CA GLU A 249 20.95 12.40 -34.24
C GLU A 249 22.33 11.70 -34.30
N LYS A 250 22.53 10.69 -33.44
CA LYS A 250 23.78 9.95 -33.37
C LYS A 250 23.77 8.89 -34.46
N SER A 251 24.88 8.70 -35.16
CA SER A 251 25.01 7.59 -36.10
C SER A 251 24.89 6.25 -35.38
N GLU A 252 24.48 5.22 -36.12
CA GLU A 252 24.41 3.83 -35.66
C GLU A 252 25.73 3.38 -35.00
N ASP A 253 26.84 3.71 -35.65
CA ASP A 253 28.19 3.43 -35.17
C ASP A 253 28.50 4.09 -33.83
N THR A 254 28.04 5.33 -33.63
CA THR A 254 28.26 6.06 -32.37
C THR A 254 27.51 5.37 -31.23
N VAL A 255 26.28 4.92 -31.50
CA VAL A 255 25.45 4.20 -30.53
C VAL A 255 26.07 2.84 -30.18
N HIS A 256 26.55 2.11 -31.17
CA HIS A 256 27.30 0.87 -30.98
C HIS A 256 28.55 1.05 -30.11
N GLN A 257 29.36 2.08 -30.40
CA GLN A 257 30.58 2.35 -29.65
C GLN A 257 30.28 2.70 -28.18
N GLU A 258 29.29 3.56 -27.92
CA GLU A 258 28.91 3.93 -26.56
C GLU A 258 28.41 2.72 -25.75
N ILE A 259 27.65 1.82 -26.38
CA ILE A 259 27.17 0.59 -25.74
C ILE A 259 28.32 -0.36 -25.46
N HIS A 260 29.21 -0.58 -26.43
CA HIS A 260 30.36 -1.45 -26.27
C HIS A 260 31.24 -0.98 -25.10
N GLN A 261 31.52 0.33 -25.00
CA GLN A 261 32.27 0.90 -23.88
C GLN A 261 31.56 0.71 -22.53
N ALA A 262 30.25 0.91 -22.48
CA ALA A 262 29.47 0.66 -21.26
C ALA A 262 29.48 -0.81 -20.83
N THR A 263 29.40 -1.73 -21.80
CA THR A 263 29.49 -3.18 -21.55
C THR A 263 30.87 -3.56 -21.02
N LEU A 264 31.95 -3.03 -21.57
CA LEU A 264 33.31 -3.28 -21.06
C LEU A 264 33.45 -2.83 -19.59
N GLN A 265 32.90 -1.66 -19.23
CA GLN A 265 32.89 -1.17 -17.85
C GLN A 265 32.03 -2.03 -16.91
N LEU A 266 30.94 -2.60 -17.39
CA LEU A 266 30.10 -3.52 -16.60
C LEU A 266 30.79 -4.87 -16.42
N LYS A 267 31.37 -5.42 -17.49
CA LYS A 267 32.13 -6.67 -17.47
C LYS A 267 33.27 -6.61 -16.45
N ALA A 268 34.04 -5.52 -16.43
CA ALA A 268 35.11 -5.32 -15.43
C ALA A 268 34.58 -5.40 -13.98
N ARG A 269 33.41 -4.81 -13.71
CA ARG A 269 32.78 -4.86 -12.36
C ARG A 269 32.30 -6.27 -11.97
N TYR A 270 31.85 -7.08 -12.93
CA TYR A 270 31.45 -8.48 -12.67
C TYR A 270 32.66 -9.38 -12.43
N GLU A 271 33.77 -9.13 -13.13
CA GLU A 271 35.04 -9.82 -12.91
C GLU A 271 35.63 -9.52 -11.52
N GLU A 272 35.49 -8.28 -11.02
CA GLU A 272 35.90 -7.88 -9.66
C GLU A 272 35.20 -8.67 -8.54
N VAL A 273 33.93 -9.06 -8.74
CA VAL A 273 33.15 -9.84 -7.76
C VAL A 273 33.15 -11.35 -8.05
N GLN A 274 34.05 -11.81 -8.92
CA GLN A 274 34.20 -13.21 -9.33
C GLN A 274 32.93 -13.84 -9.95
N ASP A 275 32.01 -13.02 -10.48
CA ASP A 275 30.79 -13.47 -11.19
C ASP A 275 31.01 -13.43 -12.71
N VAL A 276 31.94 -14.25 -13.18
CA VAL A 276 32.38 -14.25 -14.59
C VAL A 276 31.28 -14.79 -15.49
N ARG A 277 30.76 -13.94 -16.38
CA ARG A 277 29.78 -14.32 -17.40
C ARG A 277 30.47 -14.73 -18.71
N PRO A 278 29.93 -15.73 -19.44
CA PRO A 278 30.52 -16.20 -20.70
C PRO A 278 30.47 -15.12 -21.78
N ALA A 279 31.31 -15.21 -22.81
CA ALA A 279 31.41 -14.19 -23.85
C ALA A 279 30.08 -13.98 -24.61
N GLU A 280 29.34 -15.06 -24.81
CA GLU A 280 28.03 -15.10 -25.46
C GLU A 280 26.99 -14.27 -24.69
N PHE A 281 27.09 -14.20 -23.35
CA PHE A 281 26.23 -13.35 -22.54
C PHE A 281 26.47 -11.87 -22.86
N TRP A 282 27.73 -11.43 -22.93
CA TRP A 282 28.06 -10.03 -23.20
C TRP A 282 27.71 -9.60 -24.62
N GLN A 283 27.87 -10.50 -25.59
CA GLN A 283 27.43 -10.27 -26.96
C GLN A 283 25.91 -10.12 -27.04
N ALA A 284 25.15 -10.99 -26.36
CA ALA A 284 23.70 -10.88 -26.28
C ALA A 284 23.26 -9.61 -25.54
N TYR A 285 23.99 -9.22 -24.49
CA TYR A 285 23.76 -7.99 -23.73
C TYR A 285 23.97 -6.73 -24.58
N GLU A 286 25.07 -6.66 -25.35
CA GLU A 286 25.35 -5.55 -26.27
C GLU A 286 24.31 -5.47 -27.40
N GLN A 287 23.95 -6.61 -27.99
CA GLN A 287 22.91 -6.65 -29.04
C GLN A 287 21.57 -6.17 -28.51
N ALA A 288 21.19 -6.58 -27.30
CA ALA A 288 19.96 -6.12 -26.67
C ALA A 288 20.00 -4.63 -26.34
N LEU A 289 21.11 -4.13 -25.78
CA LEU A 289 21.38 -2.70 -25.52
C LEU A 289 21.35 -1.85 -26.79
N PHE A 290 21.87 -2.40 -27.88
CA PHE A 290 21.90 -1.72 -29.15
C PHE A 290 20.50 -1.65 -29.75
N LYS A 291 19.80 -2.78 -29.82
CA LYS A 291 18.41 -2.82 -30.24
C LYS A 291 17.56 -1.83 -29.43
N LEU A 292 17.72 -1.84 -28.12
CA LEU A 292 17.16 -0.87 -27.18
C LEU A 292 17.36 0.58 -27.56
N ARG A 293 18.62 0.97 -27.69
CA ARG A 293 19.03 2.36 -27.82
C ARG A 293 18.79 2.83 -29.23
N TRP A 294 19.02 1.98 -30.22
CA TRP A 294 18.81 2.27 -31.63
C TRP A 294 17.34 2.28 -32.02
N GLU A 295 16.56 1.25 -31.67
CA GLU A 295 15.11 1.28 -31.86
C GLU A 295 14.48 2.39 -31.01
N GLY A 296 15.00 2.62 -29.79
CA GLY A 296 14.67 3.73 -28.88
C GLY A 296 14.99 5.13 -29.40
N LEU A 297 16.00 5.25 -30.28
CA LEU A 297 16.43 6.50 -30.92
C LEU A 297 15.67 6.80 -32.22
N HIS A 298 14.87 5.86 -32.75
CA HIS A 298 13.92 6.13 -33.83
C HIS A 298 12.62 6.71 -33.25
N PRO A 299 12.41 8.04 -33.29
CA PRO A 299 11.44 8.73 -32.44
C PRO A 299 9.97 8.39 -32.76
N SER A 300 9.67 7.72 -33.88
CA SER A 300 8.30 7.37 -34.25
C SER A 300 7.90 5.96 -33.80
N ILE A 301 8.79 4.97 -33.89
CA ILE A 301 8.49 3.55 -33.60
C ILE A 301 8.63 3.25 -32.11
N ALA A 302 9.71 3.71 -31.46
CA ALA A 302 9.86 3.56 -30.02
C ALA A 302 8.78 4.31 -29.25
N THR A 303 8.34 5.46 -29.76
CA THR A 303 7.32 6.26 -29.08
C THR A 303 5.97 5.56 -29.03
N SER A 304 5.53 4.89 -30.10
CA SER A 304 4.25 4.16 -30.07
C SER A 304 4.30 2.97 -29.12
N LYS A 305 5.26 2.05 -29.31
CA LYS A 305 5.37 0.84 -28.46
C LYS A 305 5.62 1.21 -26.99
N MET A 306 6.39 2.26 -26.72
CA MET A 306 6.63 2.76 -25.36
C MET A 306 5.36 3.37 -24.77
N LYS A 307 4.61 4.19 -25.53
CA LYS A 307 3.33 4.74 -25.07
C LYS A 307 2.31 3.63 -24.78
N ASP A 308 2.25 2.60 -25.62
CA ASP A 308 1.39 1.43 -25.39
C ASP A 308 1.81 0.69 -24.11
N THR A 309 3.10 0.45 -23.93
CA THR A 309 3.64 -0.18 -22.71
C THR A 309 3.35 0.66 -21.47
N LEU A 310 3.59 1.97 -21.53
CA LEU A 310 3.31 2.92 -20.45
C LEU A 310 1.81 2.97 -20.13
N GLN A 311 0.96 2.93 -21.16
CA GLN A 311 -0.48 2.85 -21.00
C GLN A 311 -0.87 1.60 -20.21
N ASP A 312 -0.39 0.42 -20.64
CA ASP A 312 -0.69 -0.85 -19.98
C ASP A 312 -0.20 -0.87 -18.53
N VAL A 313 0.99 -0.34 -18.30
CA VAL A 313 1.62 -0.23 -16.97
C VAL A 313 0.80 0.68 -16.06
N MET A 314 0.48 1.91 -16.49
CA MET A 314 -0.37 2.83 -15.71
C MET A 314 -1.77 2.27 -15.50
N TRP A 315 -2.34 1.62 -16.51
CA TRP A 315 -3.65 1.01 -16.43
C TRP A 315 -3.69 -0.09 -15.36
N LYS A 316 -2.65 -0.92 -15.30
CA LYS A 316 -2.58 -2.06 -14.40
C LYS A 316 -2.23 -1.68 -12.96
N PHE A 317 -1.29 -0.75 -12.78
CA PHE A 317 -0.63 -0.57 -11.50
C PHE A 317 -0.86 0.78 -10.82
N ALA A 318 -1.44 1.76 -11.50
CA ALA A 318 -1.74 3.05 -10.88
C ALA A 318 -3.24 3.22 -10.73
N ASP A 319 -3.69 3.85 -9.66
CA ASP A 319 -5.08 4.28 -9.51
C ASP A 319 -5.33 5.64 -10.12
N LEU A 320 -6.62 5.96 -10.32
CA LEU A 320 -7.01 7.26 -10.86
C LEU A 320 -6.44 8.42 -10.04
N ASP A 321 -6.52 8.32 -8.71
CA ASP A 321 -6.09 9.39 -7.80
C ASP A 321 -4.56 9.62 -7.91
N GLU A 322 -3.78 8.55 -8.01
CA GLU A 322 -2.32 8.62 -8.24
C GLU A 322 -2.00 9.20 -9.62
N LEU A 323 -2.70 8.75 -10.66
CA LEU A 323 -2.54 9.28 -12.01
C LEU A 323 -2.90 10.76 -12.10
N GLN A 324 -3.88 11.21 -11.33
CA GLN A 324 -4.24 12.63 -11.25
C GLN A 324 -3.16 13.45 -10.55
N GLU A 325 -2.54 12.94 -9.49
CA GLU A 325 -1.38 13.61 -8.87
C GLU A 325 -0.21 13.69 -9.85
N ILE A 326 0.14 12.58 -10.51
CA ILE A 326 1.15 12.54 -11.58
C ILE A 326 0.85 13.56 -12.67
N ALA A 327 -0.41 13.66 -13.12
CA ALA A 327 -0.80 14.58 -14.18
C ALA A 327 -0.72 16.07 -13.79
N LYS A 328 -0.71 16.38 -12.49
CA LYS A 328 -0.49 17.76 -11.98
C LYS A 328 0.98 18.13 -11.99
N GLU A 329 1.87 17.15 -11.99
CA GLU A 329 3.31 17.40 -11.95
C GLU A 329 3.80 17.76 -13.35
N ASP A 330 4.26 19.01 -13.52
CA ASP A 330 4.78 19.57 -14.77
C ASP A 330 6.22 19.07 -15.07
N ASP A 331 6.49 17.78 -14.83
CA ASP A 331 7.78 17.14 -15.13
C ASP A 331 7.60 16.02 -16.17
N PRO A 332 8.12 16.19 -17.39
CA PRO A 332 7.98 15.20 -18.47
C PRO A 332 8.69 13.87 -18.20
N ARG A 333 9.43 13.74 -17.09
CA ARG A 333 10.15 12.53 -16.65
C ARG A 333 9.32 11.62 -15.74
N TRP A 334 8.10 12.00 -15.36
CA TRP A 334 7.26 11.16 -14.50
C TRP A 334 6.94 9.78 -15.05
N PRO A 335 6.69 9.60 -16.36
CA PRO A 335 6.54 8.27 -16.93
C PRO A 335 7.74 7.35 -16.69
N SER A 336 8.98 7.87 -16.65
CA SER A 336 10.17 7.10 -16.28
C SER A 336 10.29 6.81 -14.78
N LEU A 337 9.71 7.64 -13.91
CA LEU A 337 9.62 7.40 -12.46
C LEU A 337 8.52 6.40 -12.10
N ILE A 338 7.37 6.46 -12.78
CA ILE A 338 6.31 5.44 -12.75
C ILE A 338 6.89 4.10 -13.20
N MET A 339 7.65 4.10 -14.29
CA MET A 339 8.41 2.94 -14.70
C MET A 339 9.41 2.51 -13.62
N ARG A 340 10.14 3.40 -12.92
CA ARG A 340 11.04 2.98 -11.83
C ARG A 340 10.33 2.39 -10.60
N GLY A 341 9.18 2.92 -10.23
CA GLY A 341 8.35 2.38 -9.14
C GLY A 341 7.80 1.00 -9.49
N ILE A 342 7.40 0.81 -10.76
CA ILE A 342 6.81 -0.43 -11.25
C ILE A 342 7.88 -1.46 -11.68
N MET A 343 9.07 -1.01 -12.10
CA MET A 343 10.22 -1.84 -12.50
C MET A 343 11.16 -2.19 -11.33
N LYS A 344 10.89 -1.68 -10.12
CA LYS A 344 11.67 -2.08 -8.93
C LYS A 344 11.52 -3.57 -8.63
N ASP A 345 10.40 -4.16 -9.04
CA ASP A 345 10.20 -5.60 -9.06
C ASP A 345 10.47 -6.15 -10.45
N LYS A 346 11.32 -7.17 -10.47
CA LYS A 346 11.93 -7.83 -11.64
C LYS A 346 10.94 -8.45 -12.63
N TRP A 347 9.63 -8.24 -12.47
CA TRP A 347 8.65 -9.23 -12.85
C TRP A 347 7.71 -8.85 -14.00
N TYR A 348 7.62 -7.58 -14.40
CA TYR A 348 6.72 -7.23 -15.50
C TYR A 348 7.16 -7.77 -16.88
N PHE A 349 8.38 -8.32 -17.00
CA PHE A 349 8.94 -8.71 -18.30
C PHE A 349 9.57 -10.11 -18.34
N ALA A 350 8.83 -11.12 -17.86
CA ALA A 350 9.13 -12.53 -18.12
C ALA A 350 8.89 -12.98 -19.59
N ALA A 351 8.77 -12.04 -20.54
CA ALA A 351 8.61 -12.33 -21.96
C ALA A 351 9.61 -11.54 -22.81
N LYS A 352 10.67 -12.22 -23.27
CA LYS A 352 11.64 -11.88 -24.36
C LYS A 352 12.36 -10.52 -24.36
N ASP A 353 11.95 -9.53 -23.56
CA ASP A 353 12.49 -8.15 -23.54
C ASP A 353 13.26 -7.83 -22.24
N GLU A 354 13.74 -8.84 -21.50
CA GLU A 354 14.42 -8.67 -20.20
C GLU A 354 15.72 -7.84 -20.30
N ALA A 355 16.49 -8.04 -21.37
CA ALA A 355 17.69 -7.26 -21.62
C ALA A 355 17.39 -5.81 -22.06
N TYR A 356 16.17 -5.54 -22.57
CA TYR A 356 15.71 -4.19 -22.92
C TYR A 356 15.53 -3.31 -21.66
N LEU A 357 14.97 -3.87 -20.61
CA LEU A 357 14.69 -3.08 -19.41
C LEU A 357 15.84 -3.02 -18.41
N ILE A 358 16.63 -4.09 -18.27
CA ILE A 358 17.80 -4.12 -17.38
C ILE A 358 18.78 -3.00 -17.75
N ALA A 359 19.01 -2.80 -19.04
CA ALA A 359 19.91 -1.78 -19.54
C ALA A 359 19.38 -0.35 -19.37
N PHE A 360 18.08 -0.13 -19.63
CA PHE A 360 17.41 1.16 -19.38
C PHE A 360 17.52 1.57 -17.90
N VAL A 361 17.26 0.62 -16.97
CA VAL A 361 17.33 0.84 -15.52
C VAL A 361 18.75 1.12 -15.03
N GLN A 362 19.75 0.40 -15.55
CA GLN A 362 21.15 0.60 -15.16
C GLN A 362 21.70 1.96 -15.64
N GLN A 363 21.25 2.44 -16.80
CA GLN A 363 21.63 3.72 -17.37
C GLN A 363 20.99 4.91 -16.61
N GLU A 364 19.73 4.79 -16.18
CA GLU A 364 19.05 5.78 -15.33
C GLU A 364 19.72 5.93 -13.94
N ARG A 365 20.20 4.83 -13.34
CA ARG A 365 20.90 4.85 -12.03
C ARG A 365 22.15 5.73 -11.98
N ALA A 366 22.81 5.95 -13.11
CA ALA A 366 24.01 6.79 -13.18
C ALA A 366 23.68 8.29 -13.18
N LEU A 367 22.48 8.68 -13.65
CA LEU A 367 22.10 10.07 -13.90
C LEU A 367 21.27 10.71 -12.77
N PHE A 368 20.61 9.92 -11.91
CA PHE A 368 19.61 10.42 -10.96
C PHE A 368 19.98 10.37 -9.46
N ARG A 369 21.21 9.96 -9.09
CA ARG A 369 21.67 9.95 -7.67
C ARG A 369 21.41 11.24 -6.87
N PRO A 370 21.48 12.47 -7.45
CA PRO A 370 21.21 13.69 -6.70
C PRO A 370 19.74 13.90 -6.32
N VAL A 371 18.81 13.25 -7.05
CA VAL A 371 17.36 13.39 -6.88
C VAL A 371 16.85 12.43 -5.80
N GLU A 372 17.41 11.22 -5.69
CA GLU A 372 17.07 10.21 -4.68
C GLU A 372 17.25 10.68 -3.22
N ALA A 373 18.24 11.55 -2.97
CA ALA A 373 18.47 12.16 -1.65
C ALA A 373 17.32 13.08 -1.19
N ARG A 374 16.49 13.56 -2.13
CA ARG A 374 15.31 14.40 -1.85
C ARG A 374 14.06 13.56 -1.59
N PHE A 375 13.90 12.41 -2.27
CA PHE A 375 12.72 11.56 -2.22
C PHE A 375 12.70 10.52 -1.09
N GLY A 376 13.85 10.16 -0.50
CA GLY A 376 13.90 9.36 0.74
C GLY A 376 13.23 10.00 1.98
N LYS A 377 12.59 11.16 1.81
CA LYS A 377 11.78 11.85 2.82
C LYS A 377 10.26 11.73 2.60
N LEU A 378 9.79 11.33 1.42
CA LEU A 378 8.35 11.26 1.10
C LEU A 378 7.74 9.86 1.33
N HIS A 379 8.55 8.81 1.35
CA HIS A 379 8.11 7.44 1.66
C HIS A 379 8.93 6.83 2.79
N LYS A 380 9.05 7.53 3.92
CA LYS A 380 9.52 6.89 5.14
C LYS A 380 8.36 6.14 5.78
N PHE A 381 8.03 4.98 5.23
CA PHE A 381 7.41 3.95 6.07
C PHE A 381 8.47 3.42 7.02
N PRO A 382 8.18 3.29 8.32
CA PRO A 382 8.99 2.49 9.20
C PRO A 382 8.75 1.04 8.78
N LEU A 383 9.58 0.53 7.86
CA LEU A 383 9.87 -0.89 7.90
C LEU A 383 10.45 -1.13 9.29
N SER A 384 9.73 -1.90 10.10
CA SER A 384 10.17 -2.35 11.42
C SER A 384 11.64 -2.76 11.34
N LYS A 385 12.46 -2.21 12.24
CA LYS A 385 13.85 -2.62 12.41
C LYS A 385 13.97 -4.07 12.83
#